data_AF-A0A522RLJ9-F1
#
_entry.id   AF-A0A522RLJ9-F1
#
_cell.length_a   1.000
_cell.length_b   1.000
_cell.length_c   1.000
_cell.angle_alpha   90.00
_cell.angle_beta   90.00
_cell.angle_gamma   90.00
#
_symmetry.space_group_name_H-M   'P 1'
#
loop_
_entity.id
_entity.type
_entity.pdbx_description
1 polymer ?
#
loop_
_entity_poly.entity_id
_entity_poly.type
_entity_poly.pdbx_seq_one_letter_code
_entity_poly.pdbx_strand_id
1 'polypeptide(L)'
;MIASILLFVLGFLTASALALLIIPAIARRARRLTTRRIEASLPLTSNEIRAEKDRLRAEHAMTARRLEMEIEALRSKAAEQRVEIAHHQDNARALAKQMSERDDAIAALDSKGETLEAELKARTEEFDRLSGRLNGAEEQLEARIAELEKMERAVGDARMDVSNRTIELAARETEIEKLFGDIELLRDEHREADRHLREADTRRLSVEEALKVERHRNTEMNGKLEKLMALLADREQAAEAHVREADSLRQRLGEQTDRSSGLSRALSEARERHAALEVEMKEISGQLEGLLSGAHADQIERAMEKLDDERKRLEERLAALSRENEKLRAARPAADDEESRRREDTALREQISNLAAEVVHLTALVEGPGSPIHKALDKPSPAALNGSIASLGERVKALQKASAMR
;
A
#
# COMPACT_ATOMS: atom_id res chain seq x y z
N MET A 1 -56.02 16.29 -216.61
CA MET A 1 -55.29 16.07 -215.33
C MET A 1 -55.72 14.79 -214.61
N ILE A 2 -57.01 14.58 -214.31
CA ILE A 2 -57.48 13.39 -213.55
C ILE A 2 -56.99 12.05 -214.12
N ALA A 3 -57.02 11.85 -215.44
CA ALA A 3 -56.54 10.61 -216.08
C ALA A 3 -55.05 10.30 -215.78
N SER A 4 -54.21 11.33 -215.72
CA SER A 4 -52.78 11.20 -215.37
C SER A 4 -52.60 10.78 -213.91
N ILE A 5 -53.45 11.29 -213.01
CA ILE A 5 -53.47 10.90 -211.59
C ILE A 5 -53.96 9.45 -211.45
N LEU A 6 -55.00 9.05 -212.18
CA LEU A 6 -55.50 7.66 -212.19
C LEU A 6 -54.44 6.67 -212.69
N LEU A 7 -53.72 6.99 -213.77
CA LEU A 7 -52.61 6.15 -214.25
C LEU A 7 -51.44 6.10 -213.25
N PHE A 8 -51.11 7.22 -212.58
CA PHE A 8 -50.11 7.24 -211.53
C PHE A 8 -50.52 6.40 -210.31
N VAL A 9 -51.77 6.51 -209.85
CA VAL A 9 -52.32 5.71 -208.75
C VAL A 9 -52.39 4.23 -209.12
N LEU A 10 -52.77 3.88 -210.35
CA LEU A 10 -52.78 2.49 -210.84
C LEU A 10 -51.36 1.92 -210.96
N GLY A 11 -50.40 2.71 -211.45
CA GLY A 11 -48.98 2.35 -211.47
C GLY A 11 -48.41 2.16 -210.06
N PHE A 12 -48.78 3.02 -209.12
CA PHE A 12 -48.40 2.90 -207.71
C PHE A 12 -49.05 1.69 -207.02
N LEU A 13 -50.33 1.40 -207.28
CA LEU A 13 -51.02 0.21 -206.75
C LEU A 13 -50.39 -1.08 -207.28
N THR A 14 -50.13 -1.15 -208.60
CA THR A 14 -49.52 -2.33 -209.22
C THR A 14 -48.08 -2.54 -208.76
N ALA A 15 -47.27 -1.47 -208.66
CA ALA A 15 -45.93 -1.53 -208.06
C ALA A 15 -45.97 -1.95 -206.58
N SER A 16 -46.93 -1.45 -205.80
CA SER A 16 -47.10 -1.79 -204.37
C SER A 16 -47.60 -3.22 -204.19
N ALA A 17 -48.49 -3.72 -205.05
CA ALA A 17 -48.94 -5.11 -205.05
C ALA A 17 -47.81 -6.08 -205.40
N LEU A 18 -46.99 -5.76 -206.41
CA LEU A 18 -45.78 -6.52 -206.72
C LEU A 18 -44.76 -6.46 -205.58
N ALA A 19 -44.56 -5.31 -204.95
CA ALA A 19 -43.71 -5.18 -203.77
C ALA A 19 -44.22 -6.06 -202.61
N LEU A 20 -45.52 -6.01 -202.29
CA LEU A 20 -46.14 -6.85 -201.24
C LEU A 20 -46.07 -8.35 -201.55
N LEU A 21 -46.03 -8.75 -202.82
CA LEU A 21 -45.80 -10.14 -203.22
C LEU A 21 -44.33 -10.57 -203.02
N ILE A 22 -43.38 -9.68 -203.32
CA ILE A 22 -41.94 -9.97 -203.35
C ILE A 22 -41.27 -9.79 -201.97
N ILE A 23 -41.67 -8.79 -201.19
CA ILE A 23 -41.18 -8.51 -199.82
C ILE A 23 -41.18 -9.76 -198.91
N PRO A 24 -42.26 -10.55 -198.78
CA PRO A 24 -42.24 -11.75 -197.93
C PRO A 24 -41.30 -12.84 -198.46
N ALA A 25 -41.07 -12.94 -199.77
CA ALA A 25 -40.07 -13.85 -200.34
C ALA A 25 -38.63 -13.39 -200.02
N ILE A 26 -38.35 -12.09 -200.16
CA ILE A 26 -37.06 -11.49 -199.76
C ILE A 26 -36.85 -11.64 -198.25
N ALA A 27 -37.85 -11.35 -197.42
CA ALA A 27 -37.74 -11.48 -195.96
C ALA A 27 -37.50 -12.92 -195.50
N ARG A 28 -38.18 -13.91 -196.10
CA ARG A 28 -37.90 -15.35 -195.86
C ARG A 28 -36.47 -15.71 -196.27
N ARG A 29 -36.00 -15.24 -197.44
CA ARG A 29 -34.63 -15.50 -197.94
C ARG A 29 -33.56 -14.81 -197.07
N ALA A 30 -33.80 -13.57 -196.65
CA ALA A 30 -32.94 -12.82 -195.75
C ALA A 30 -32.84 -13.52 -194.40
N ARG A 31 -33.96 -13.86 -193.75
CA ARG A 31 -33.96 -14.60 -192.47
C ARG A 31 -33.24 -15.95 -192.59
N ARG A 32 -33.46 -16.70 -193.68
CA ARG A 32 -32.75 -17.97 -193.94
C ARG A 32 -31.24 -17.77 -194.12
N LEU A 33 -30.80 -16.68 -194.78
CA LEU A 33 -29.39 -16.36 -194.97
C LEU A 33 -28.73 -15.84 -193.68
N THR A 34 -29.41 -15.00 -192.89
CA THR A 34 -28.89 -14.54 -191.60
C THR A 34 -28.79 -15.68 -190.60
N THR A 35 -29.82 -16.53 -190.49
CA THR A 35 -29.78 -17.74 -189.65
C THR A 35 -28.65 -18.66 -190.08
N ARG A 36 -28.53 -19.00 -191.38
CA ARG A 36 -27.39 -19.81 -191.88
C ARG A 36 -26.02 -19.17 -191.68
N ARG A 37 -25.91 -17.84 -191.73
CA ARG A 37 -24.63 -17.14 -191.49
C ARG A 37 -24.27 -17.14 -190.00
N ILE A 38 -25.26 -17.02 -189.11
CA ILE A 38 -25.08 -17.14 -187.66
C ILE A 38 -24.70 -18.58 -187.29
N GLU A 39 -25.42 -19.57 -187.82
CA GLU A 39 -25.13 -21.01 -187.68
C GLU A 39 -23.76 -21.41 -188.25
N ALA A 40 -23.21 -20.66 -189.22
CA ALA A 40 -21.88 -20.88 -189.78
C ALA A 40 -20.77 -20.09 -189.06
N SER A 41 -21.12 -19.08 -188.26
CA SER A 41 -20.16 -18.26 -187.48
C SER A 41 -20.06 -18.67 -186.01
N LEU A 42 -21.08 -19.32 -185.47
CA LEU A 42 -21.08 -19.92 -184.14
C LEU A 42 -20.98 -21.44 -184.31
N PRO A 43 -19.90 -22.10 -183.86
CA PRO A 43 -19.74 -23.55 -183.95
C PRO A 43 -20.55 -24.26 -182.84
N LEU A 44 -21.80 -23.83 -182.61
CA LEU A 44 -22.68 -24.30 -181.55
C LEU A 44 -24.09 -24.53 -182.11
N THR A 45 -24.59 -25.76 -182.02
CA THR A 45 -25.94 -26.08 -182.48
C THR A 45 -27.01 -25.49 -181.54
N SER A 46 -28.26 -25.46 -182.02
CA SER A 46 -29.42 -25.05 -181.19
C SER A 46 -29.59 -25.89 -179.91
N ASN A 47 -29.08 -27.12 -179.91
CA ASN A 47 -29.07 -28.00 -178.73
C ASN A 47 -27.95 -27.63 -177.77
N GLU A 48 -26.74 -27.31 -178.25
CA GLU A 48 -25.65 -26.81 -177.40
C GLU A 48 -25.98 -25.46 -176.77
N ILE A 49 -26.65 -24.54 -177.48
CA ILE A 49 -27.09 -23.26 -176.88
C ILE A 49 -28.11 -23.48 -175.74
N ARG A 50 -28.94 -24.53 -175.82
CA ARG A 50 -29.82 -24.93 -174.72
C ARG A 50 -29.03 -25.58 -173.58
N ALA A 51 -28.09 -26.47 -173.89
CA ALA A 51 -27.21 -27.09 -172.90
C ALA A 51 -26.36 -26.05 -172.15
N GLU A 52 -25.81 -25.03 -172.83
CA GLU A 52 -25.05 -23.93 -172.21
C GLU A 52 -25.94 -23.11 -171.27
N LYS A 53 -27.18 -22.80 -171.69
CA LYS A 53 -28.16 -22.09 -170.87
C LYS A 53 -28.57 -22.90 -169.64
N ASP A 54 -28.76 -24.20 -169.78
CA ASP A 54 -29.15 -25.08 -168.69
C ASP A 54 -27.95 -25.45 -167.80
N ARG A 55 -26.71 -25.42 -168.32
CA ARG A 55 -25.46 -25.45 -167.53
C ARG A 55 -25.34 -24.18 -166.68
N LEU A 56 -25.52 -23.00 -167.26
CA LEU A 56 -25.48 -21.72 -166.52
C LEU A 56 -26.58 -21.66 -165.43
N ARG A 57 -27.78 -22.20 -165.72
CA ARG A 57 -28.84 -22.39 -164.71
C ARG A 57 -28.42 -23.34 -163.60
N ALA A 58 -27.78 -24.46 -163.93
CA ALA A 58 -27.27 -25.42 -162.94
C ALA A 58 -26.13 -24.82 -162.11
N GLU A 59 -25.19 -24.08 -162.72
CA GLU A 59 -24.13 -23.34 -162.03
C GLU A 59 -24.72 -22.33 -161.04
N HIS A 60 -25.66 -21.50 -161.47
CA HIS A 60 -26.34 -20.55 -160.59
C HIS A 60 -27.16 -21.23 -159.48
N ALA A 61 -27.85 -22.33 -159.77
CA ALA A 61 -28.59 -23.10 -158.77
C ALA A 61 -27.66 -23.77 -157.74
N MET A 62 -26.52 -24.32 -158.19
CA MET A 62 -25.51 -24.92 -157.32
C MET A 62 -24.79 -23.87 -156.48
N THR A 63 -24.45 -22.70 -157.03
CA THR A 63 -23.84 -21.60 -156.26
C THR A 63 -24.83 -20.99 -155.27
N ALA A 64 -26.10 -20.82 -155.66
CA ALA A 64 -27.14 -20.37 -154.73
C ALA A 64 -27.34 -21.39 -153.60
N ARG A 65 -27.49 -22.69 -153.92
CA ARG A 65 -27.67 -23.74 -152.92
C ARG A 65 -26.46 -23.91 -152.00
N ARG A 66 -25.24 -23.71 -152.52
CA ARG A 66 -24.02 -23.68 -151.72
C ARG A 66 -23.99 -22.49 -150.76
N LEU A 67 -24.35 -21.29 -151.23
CA LEU A 67 -24.47 -20.11 -150.37
C LEU A 67 -25.58 -20.26 -149.31
N GLU A 68 -26.70 -20.89 -149.64
CA GLU A 68 -27.73 -21.27 -148.67
C GLU A 68 -27.16 -22.19 -147.57
N MET A 69 -26.45 -23.26 -147.96
CA MET A 69 -25.80 -24.19 -147.00
C MET A 69 -24.73 -23.50 -146.16
N GLU A 70 -23.91 -22.62 -146.75
CA GLU A 70 -22.87 -21.87 -146.02
C GLU A 70 -23.51 -20.85 -145.05
N ILE A 71 -24.61 -20.18 -145.43
CA ILE A 71 -25.40 -19.31 -144.54
C ILE A 71 -26.07 -20.10 -143.41
N GLU A 72 -26.61 -21.28 -143.71
CA GLU A 72 -27.27 -22.15 -142.72
C GLU A 72 -26.26 -22.72 -141.71
N ALA A 73 -25.08 -23.15 -142.17
CA ALA A 73 -23.97 -23.57 -141.31
C ALA A 73 -23.42 -22.41 -140.45
N LEU A 74 -23.33 -21.19 -140.98
CA LEU A 74 -22.96 -20.01 -140.19
C LEU A 74 -24.04 -19.63 -139.17
N ARG A 75 -25.33 -19.80 -139.50
CA ARG A 75 -26.44 -19.61 -138.56
C ARG A 75 -26.44 -20.63 -137.44
N SER A 76 -26.13 -21.90 -137.72
CA SER A 76 -25.97 -22.95 -136.70
C SER A 76 -24.87 -22.56 -135.72
N LYS A 77 -23.66 -22.27 -136.21
CA LYS A 77 -22.52 -21.82 -135.39
C LYS A 77 -22.82 -20.55 -134.59
N ALA A 78 -23.53 -19.58 -135.17
CA ALA A 78 -23.95 -18.38 -134.45
C ALA A 78 -25.04 -18.64 -133.39
N ALA A 79 -25.83 -19.71 -133.51
CA ALA A 79 -26.76 -20.15 -132.48
C ALA A 79 -26.04 -20.93 -131.36
N GLU A 80 -25.15 -21.86 -131.72
CA GLU A 80 -24.25 -22.60 -130.82
C GLU A 80 -23.47 -21.63 -129.92
N GLN A 81 -22.75 -20.67 -130.52
CA GLN A 81 -21.99 -19.65 -129.79
C GLN A 81 -22.86 -18.76 -128.89
N ARG A 82 -24.13 -18.50 -129.27
CA ARG A 82 -25.06 -17.75 -128.40
C ARG A 82 -25.48 -18.56 -127.17
N VAL A 83 -25.62 -19.87 -127.29
CA VAL A 83 -25.90 -20.77 -126.17
C VAL A 83 -24.68 -20.89 -125.25
N GLU A 84 -23.47 -21.01 -125.81
CA GLU A 84 -22.22 -20.97 -125.05
C GLU A 84 -22.06 -19.64 -124.28
N ILE A 85 -22.26 -18.50 -124.95
CA ILE A 85 -22.21 -17.17 -124.31
C ILE A 85 -23.27 -17.04 -123.20
N ALA A 86 -24.48 -17.55 -123.40
CA ALA A 86 -25.51 -17.56 -122.35
C ALA A 86 -25.08 -18.38 -121.13
N HIS A 87 -24.56 -19.60 -121.33
CA HIS A 87 -24.03 -20.43 -120.24
C HIS A 87 -22.85 -19.76 -119.52
N HIS A 88 -21.94 -19.09 -120.25
CA HIS A 88 -20.85 -18.33 -119.62
C HIS A 88 -21.36 -17.11 -118.84
N GLN A 89 -22.40 -16.42 -119.31
CA GLN A 89 -23.03 -15.31 -118.58
C GLN A 89 -23.74 -15.78 -117.31
N ASP A 90 -24.45 -16.90 -117.35
CA ASP A 90 -25.14 -17.45 -116.17
C ASP A 90 -24.16 -18.04 -115.15
N ASN A 91 -23.06 -18.67 -115.60
CA ASN A 91 -21.96 -19.06 -114.73
C ASN A 91 -21.28 -17.84 -114.08
N ALA A 92 -21.06 -16.75 -114.83
CA ALA A 92 -20.50 -15.52 -114.28
C ALA A 92 -21.44 -14.85 -113.26
N ARG A 93 -22.76 -14.86 -113.50
CA ARG A 93 -23.78 -14.40 -112.53
C ARG A 93 -23.78 -15.25 -111.26
N ALA A 94 -23.72 -16.57 -111.39
CA ALA A 94 -23.67 -17.49 -110.25
C ALA A 94 -22.40 -17.27 -109.41
N LEU A 95 -21.24 -17.11 -110.05
CA LEU A 95 -19.98 -16.84 -109.37
C LEU A 95 -19.96 -15.46 -108.70
N ALA A 96 -20.50 -14.42 -109.36
CA ALA A 96 -20.64 -13.08 -108.77
C ALA A 96 -21.56 -13.08 -107.54
N LYS A 97 -22.66 -13.85 -107.58
CA LYS A 97 -23.53 -14.07 -106.41
C LYS A 97 -22.78 -14.77 -105.27
N GLN A 98 -22.02 -15.82 -105.56
CA GLN A 98 -21.18 -16.50 -104.57
C GLN A 98 -20.07 -15.61 -104.00
N MET A 99 -19.53 -14.66 -104.77
CA MET A 99 -18.61 -13.64 -104.23
C MET A 99 -19.33 -12.72 -103.25
N SER A 100 -20.46 -12.11 -103.64
CA SER A 100 -21.26 -11.27 -102.73
C SER A 100 -21.62 -12.01 -101.44
N GLU A 101 -22.12 -13.24 -101.53
CA GLU A 101 -22.47 -14.07 -100.35
C GLU A 101 -21.27 -14.38 -99.45
N ARG A 102 -20.05 -14.40 -100.00
CA ARG A 102 -18.80 -14.57 -99.23
C ARG A 102 -18.30 -13.26 -98.65
N ASP A 103 -18.41 -12.16 -99.37
CA ASP A 103 -18.01 -10.83 -98.90
C ASP A 103 -18.93 -10.37 -97.75
N ASP A 104 -20.24 -10.61 -97.87
CA ASP A 104 -21.24 -10.45 -96.79
C ASP A 104 -20.89 -11.33 -95.57
N ALA A 105 -20.47 -12.59 -95.80
CA ALA A 105 -20.07 -13.50 -94.73
C ALA A 105 -18.74 -13.12 -94.06
N ILE A 106 -17.80 -12.53 -94.80
CA ILE A 106 -16.54 -11.99 -94.28
C ILE A 106 -16.84 -10.77 -93.39
N ALA A 107 -17.62 -9.80 -93.87
CA ALA A 107 -18.02 -8.64 -93.06
C ALA A 107 -18.79 -9.06 -91.79
N ALA A 108 -19.60 -10.12 -91.85
CA ALA A 108 -20.32 -10.71 -90.72
C ALA A 108 -19.45 -11.60 -89.79
N LEU A 109 -18.19 -11.84 -90.15
CA LEU A 109 -17.18 -12.48 -89.30
C LEU A 109 -16.22 -11.43 -88.72
N ASP A 110 -15.79 -10.44 -89.52
CA ASP A 110 -14.92 -9.35 -89.09
C ASP A 110 -15.57 -8.53 -87.97
N SER A 111 -16.85 -8.13 -88.15
CA SER A 111 -17.63 -7.45 -87.11
C SER A 111 -17.80 -8.28 -85.83
N LYS A 112 -17.85 -9.62 -85.93
CA LYS A 112 -17.83 -10.50 -84.74
C LYS A 112 -16.44 -10.53 -84.10
N GLY A 113 -15.38 -10.55 -84.90
CA GLY A 113 -14.00 -10.42 -84.44
C GLY A 113 -13.81 -9.13 -83.64
N GLU A 114 -14.24 -8.00 -84.17
CA GLU A 114 -14.22 -6.70 -83.48
C GLU A 114 -14.99 -6.73 -82.15
N THR A 115 -16.19 -7.32 -82.10
CA THR A 115 -16.94 -7.45 -80.84
C THR A 115 -16.25 -8.36 -79.83
N LEU A 116 -15.69 -9.49 -80.26
CA LEU A 116 -14.99 -10.43 -79.38
C LEU A 116 -13.66 -9.86 -78.89
N GLU A 117 -12.95 -9.07 -79.71
CA GLU A 117 -11.78 -8.32 -79.26
C GLU A 117 -12.15 -7.23 -78.24
N ALA A 118 -13.27 -6.53 -78.44
CA ALA A 118 -13.75 -5.52 -77.49
C ALA A 118 -14.16 -6.16 -76.15
N GLU A 119 -14.90 -7.28 -76.18
CA GLU A 119 -15.23 -8.07 -75.00
C GLU A 119 -13.97 -8.60 -74.29
N LEU A 120 -12.99 -9.12 -75.04
CA LEU A 120 -11.73 -9.61 -74.47
C LEU A 120 -10.96 -8.49 -73.78
N LYS A 121 -10.84 -7.31 -74.41
CA LYS A 121 -10.18 -6.12 -73.83
C LYS A 121 -10.89 -5.65 -72.56
N ALA A 122 -12.23 -5.60 -72.57
CA ALA A 122 -13.02 -5.28 -71.39
C ALA A 122 -12.82 -6.31 -70.26
N ARG A 123 -12.75 -7.61 -70.57
CA ARG A 123 -12.48 -8.66 -69.59
C ARG A 123 -11.05 -8.61 -69.04
N THR A 124 -10.05 -8.23 -69.82
CA THR A 124 -8.69 -8.00 -69.30
C THR A 124 -8.65 -6.79 -68.37
N GLU A 125 -9.32 -5.69 -68.71
CA GLU A 125 -9.42 -4.53 -67.80
C GLU A 125 -10.17 -4.87 -66.50
N GLU A 126 -11.24 -5.67 -66.57
CA GLU A 126 -11.92 -6.18 -65.36
C GLU A 126 -11.00 -7.06 -64.52
N PHE A 127 -10.24 -7.95 -65.15
CA PHE A 127 -9.28 -8.82 -64.46
C PHE A 127 -8.19 -8.00 -63.76
N ASP A 128 -7.54 -7.06 -64.46
CA ASP A 128 -6.50 -6.19 -63.89
C ASP A 128 -7.04 -5.34 -62.73
N ARG A 129 -8.27 -4.81 -62.85
CA ARG A 129 -8.96 -4.10 -61.75
C ARG A 129 -9.25 -5.00 -60.55
N LEU A 130 -9.60 -6.27 -60.78
CA LEU A 130 -9.85 -7.23 -59.70
C LEU A 130 -8.56 -7.71 -59.04
N SER A 131 -7.50 -7.98 -59.80
CA SER A 131 -6.17 -8.31 -59.28
C SER A 131 -5.59 -7.15 -58.48
N GLY A 132 -5.64 -5.91 -58.97
CA GLY A 132 -5.21 -4.74 -58.20
C GLY A 132 -5.98 -4.55 -56.89
N ARG A 133 -7.28 -4.88 -56.86
CA ARG A 133 -8.10 -4.88 -55.65
C ARG A 133 -7.80 -6.05 -54.70
N LEU A 134 -7.38 -7.21 -55.22
CA LEU A 134 -6.96 -8.35 -54.43
C LEU A 134 -5.63 -8.05 -53.73
N ASN A 135 -4.61 -7.66 -54.49
CA ASN A 135 -3.29 -7.31 -53.95
C ASN A 135 -3.41 -6.20 -52.88
N GLY A 136 -4.17 -5.14 -53.15
CA GLY A 136 -4.40 -4.05 -52.18
C GLY A 136 -5.25 -4.46 -50.95
N ALA A 137 -5.93 -5.60 -50.98
CA ALA A 137 -6.59 -6.20 -49.81
C ALA A 137 -5.65 -7.15 -49.06
N GLU A 138 -4.76 -7.84 -49.76
CA GLU A 138 -3.69 -8.67 -49.18
C GLU A 138 -2.68 -7.81 -48.42
N GLU A 139 -2.21 -6.69 -48.98
CA GLU A 139 -1.39 -5.68 -48.29
C GLU A 139 -2.07 -5.15 -47.01
N GLN A 140 -3.38 -4.93 -47.05
CA GLN A 140 -4.15 -4.51 -45.86
C GLN A 140 -4.27 -5.63 -44.82
N LEU A 141 -4.39 -6.89 -45.23
CA LEU A 141 -4.39 -8.03 -44.33
C LEU A 141 -3.02 -8.23 -43.67
N GLU A 142 -1.92 -8.14 -44.41
CA GLU A 142 -0.56 -8.20 -43.84
C GLU A 142 -0.33 -7.05 -42.84
N ALA A 143 -0.75 -5.83 -43.16
CA ALA A 143 -0.68 -4.70 -42.25
C ALA A 143 -1.48 -4.94 -40.96
N ARG A 144 -2.69 -5.52 -41.05
CA ARG A 144 -3.49 -5.90 -39.86
C ARG A 144 -2.88 -7.05 -39.06
N ILE A 145 -2.24 -8.02 -39.71
CA ILE A 145 -1.51 -9.09 -39.02
C ILE A 145 -0.34 -8.51 -38.22
N ALA A 146 0.46 -7.61 -38.83
CA ALA A 146 1.56 -6.93 -38.14
C ALA A 146 1.09 -6.03 -36.98
N GLU A 147 -0.07 -5.37 -37.12
CA GLU A 147 -0.71 -4.66 -35.99
C GLU A 147 -1.16 -5.61 -34.88
N LEU A 148 -1.77 -6.76 -35.22
CA LEU A 148 -2.22 -7.76 -34.25
C LEU A 148 -1.03 -8.37 -33.50
N GLU A 149 0.04 -8.79 -34.18
CA GLU A 149 1.27 -9.26 -33.52
C GLU A 149 1.85 -8.22 -32.54
N LYS A 150 1.80 -6.93 -32.91
CA LYS A 150 2.27 -5.84 -32.05
C LYS A 150 1.39 -5.69 -30.82
N MET A 151 0.07 -5.84 -30.95
CA MET A 151 -0.86 -5.82 -29.82
C MET A 151 -0.72 -7.06 -28.94
N GLU A 152 -0.50 -8.24 -29.52
CA GLU A 152 -0.23 -9.48 -28.77
C GLU A 152 1.06 -9.39 -27.95
N ARG A 153 2.14 -8.84 -28.53
CA ARG A 153 3.39 -8.53 -27.80
C ARG A 153 3.11 -7.58 -26.62
N ALA A 154 2.44 -6.45 -26.87
CA ALA A 154 2.12 -5.48 -25.82
C ALA A 154 1.21 -6.05 -24.71
N VAL A 155 0.29 -6.97 -25.04
CA VAL A 155 -0.52 -7.71 -24.06
C VAL A 155 0.31 -8.76 -23.31
N GLY A 156 1.29 -9.38 -23.96
CA GLY A 156 2.29 -10.25 -23.33
C GLY A 156 3.15 -9.50 -22.31
N ASP A 157 3.73 -8.38 -22.72
CA ASP A 157 4.56 -7.51 -21.88
C ASP A 157 3.75 -7.00 -20.67
N ALA A 158 2.55 -6.46 -20.90
CA ALA A 158 1.66 -6.00 -19.83
C ALA A 158 1.23 -7.13 -18.87
N ARG A 159 1.12 -8.38 -19.33
CA ARG A 159 0.89 -9.55 -18.46
C ARG A 159 2.13 -9.90 -17.64
N MET A 160 3.33 -9.75 -18.19
CA MET A 160 4.57 -9.90 -17.41
C MET A 160 4.69 -8.81 -16.34
N ASP A 161 4.39 -7.55 -16.68
CA ASP A 161 4.37 -6.45 -15.72
C ASP A 161 3.35 -6.68 -14.59
N VAL A 162 2.13 -7.14 -14.91
CA VAL A 162 1.13 -7.51 -13.89
C VAL A 162 1.63 -8.67 -13.02
N SER A 163 2.22 -9.71 -13.62
CA SER A 163 2.79 -10.85 -12.88
C SER A 163 3.91 -10.39 -11.92
N ASN A 164 4.86 -9.60 -12.42
CA ASN A 164 5.91 -8.97 -11.62
C ASN A 164 5.32 -8.13 -10.48
N ARG A 165 4.27 -7.35 -10.74
CA ARG A 165 3.58 -6.56 -9.71
C ARG A 165 2.87 -7.41 -8.67
N THR A 166 2.30 -8.55 -9.02
CA THR A 166 1.74 -9.49 -8.03
C THR A 166 2.82 -10.14 -7.16
N ILE A 167 4.01 -10.42 -7.72
CA ILE A 167 5.17 -10.92 -6.96
C ILE A 167 5.70 -9.83 -6.01
N GLU A 168 5.81 -8.57 -6.48
CA GLU A 168 6.17 -7.44 -5.62
C GLU A 168 5.15 -7.23 -4.49
N LEU A 169 3.84 -7.31 -4.78
CA LEU A 169 2.79 -7.17 -3.77
C LEU A 169 2.88 -8.28 -2.71
N ALA A 170 2.98 -9.55 -3.11
CA ALA A 170 3.15 -10.67 -2.18
C ALA A 170 4.44 -10.53 -1.33
N ALA A 171 5.52 -10.02 -1.91
CA ALA A 171 6.75 -9.72 -1.17
C ALA A 171 6.55 -8.59 -0.14
N ARG A 172 5.80 -7.53 -0.49
CA ARG A 172 5.43 -6.46 0.46
C ARG A 172 4.44 -6.93 1.53
N GLU A 173 3.53 -7.84 1.20
CA GLU A 173 2.62 -8.46 2.18
C GLU A 173 3.41 -9.26 3.22
N THR A 174 4.36 -10.10 2.81
CA THR A 174 5.23 -10.83 3.77
C THR A 174 6.18 -9.91 4.56
N GLU A 175 6.63 -8.79 3.99
CA GLU A 175 7.36 -7.75 4.73
C GLU A 175 6.48 -7.06 5.78
N ILE A 176 5.21 -6.78 5.45
CA ILE A 176 4.22 -6.21 6.37
C ILE A 176 3.86 -7.19 7.48
N GLU A 177 3.62 -8.47 7.17
CA GLU A 177 3.40 -9.53 8.16
C GLU A 177 4.58 -9.65 9.13
N LYS A 178 5.81 -9.64 8.61
CA LYS A 178 7.01 -9.64 9.45
C LYS A 178 7.06 -8.40 10.35
N LEU A 179 6.83 -7.20 9.81
CA LEU A 179 6.82 -5.97 10.60
C LEU A 179 5.71 -5.96 11.67
N PHE A 180 4.56 -6.59 11.42
CA PHE A 180 3.55 -6.80 12.45
C PHE A 180 4.06 -7.75 13.56
N GLY A 181 4.70 -8.86 13.21
CA GLY A 181 5.33 -9.76 14.18
C GLY A 181 6.43 -9.09 15.01
N ASP A 182 7.31 -8.31 14.37
CA ASP A 182 8.35 -7.51 15.03
C ASP A 182 7.71 -6.47 15.98
N ILE A 183 6.59 -5.84 15.61
CA ILE A 183 5.82 -4.91 16.46
C ILE A 183 5.13 -5.62 17.63
N GLU A 184 4.61 -6.84 17.46
CA GLU A 184 4.01 -7.61 18.56
C GLU A 184 5.07 -8.08 19.55
N LEU A 185 6.22 -8.57 19.07
CA LEU A 185 7.37 -8.90 19.91
C LEU A 185 7.83 -7.68 20.74
N LEU A 186 8.06 -6.53 20.10
CA LEU A 186 8.45 -5.29 20.79
C LEU A 186 7.39 -4.80 21.80
N ARG A 187 6.10 -5.06 21.56
CA ARG A 187 5.03 -4.77 22.52
C ARG A 187 5.08 -5.69 23.74
N ASP A 188 5.38 -6.98 23.55
CA ASP A 188 5.50 -7.93 24.66
C ASP A 188 6.81 -7.75 25.44
N GLU A 189 7.93 -7.47 24.77
CA GLU A 189 9.16 -7.00 25.42
C GLU A 189 8.92 -5.72 26.25
N HIS A 190 8.19 -4.74 25.70
CA HIS A 190 7.82 -3.53 26.45
C HIS A 190 6.91 -3.87 27.64
N ARG A 191 5.93 -4.77 27.51
CA ARG A 191 5.08 -5.26 28.61
C ARG A 191 5.89 -6.03 29.66
N GLU A 192 7.03 -6.61 29.31
CA GLU A 192 7.95 -7.29 30.25
C GLU A 192 8.87 -6.31 30.96
N ALA A 193 9.42 -5.33 30.23
CA ALA A 193 10.12 -4.20 30.83
C ALA A 193 9.21 -3.44 31.83
N ASP A 194 7.95 -3.19 31.47
CA ASP A 194 6.95 -2.55 32.35
C ASP A 194 6.63 -3.40 33.59
N ARG A 195 6.52 -4.72 33.44
CA ARG A 195 6.34 -5.65 34.58
C ARG A 195 7.56 -5.61 35.50
N HIS A 196 8.77 -5.71 34.95
CA HIS A 196 10.02 -5.65 35.71
C HIS A 196 10.26 -4.29 36.38
N LEU A 197 9.87 -3.18 35.76
CA LEU A 197 9.91 -1.85 36.38
C LEU A 197 8.95 -1.76 37.58
N ARG A 198 7.72 -2.26 37.46
CA ARG A 198 6.75 -2.30 38.58
C ARG A 198 7.19 -3.24 39.71
N GLU A 199 7.83 -4.36 39.39
CA GLU A 199 8.50 -5.22 40.37
C GLU A 199 9.69 -4.52 41.04
N ALA A 200 10.49 -3.78 40.28
CA ALA A 200 11.62 -3.03 40.81
C ALA A 200 11.17 -1.88 41.73
N ASP A 201 10.11 -1.15 41.37
CA ASP A 201 9.55 -0.09 42.21
C ASP A 201 8.86 -0.62 43.47
N THR A 202 8.14 -1.74 43.40
CA THR A 202 7.56 -2.36 44.62
C THR A 202 8.64 -2.93 45.53
N ARG A 203 9.73 -3.49 44.99
CA ARG A 203 10.95 -3.85 45.75
C ARG A 203 11.65 -2.61 46.34
N ARG A 204 11.76 -1.51 45.58
CA ARG A 204 12.33 -0.24 46.06
C ARG A 204 11.52 0.34 47.21
N LEU A 205 10.19 0.42 47.08
CA LEU A 205 9.29 0.94 48.12
C LEU A 205 9.35 0.11 49.40
N SER A 206 9.34 -1.23 49.30
CA SER A 206 9.46 -2.11 50.47
C SER A 206 10.85 -2.07 51.12
N VAL A 207 11.92 -1.87 50.34
CA VAL A 207 13.27 -1.59 50.88
C VAL A 207 13.35 -0.21 51.54
N GLU A 208 12.71 0.82 50.97
CA GLU A 208 12.62 2.16 51.58
C GLU A 208 11.80 2.15 52.88
N GLU A 209 10.75 1.34 52.96
CA GLU A 209 9.94 1.15 54.17
C GLU A 209 10.71 0.38 55.25
N ALA A 210 11.35 -0.75 54.88
CA ALA A 210 12.26 -1.45 55.79
C ALA A 210 13.41 -0.55 56.28
N LEU A 211 13.95 0.31 55.41
CA LEU A 211 14.98 1.30 55.77
C LEU A 211 14.43 2.40 56.69
N LYS A 212 13.17 2.82 56.56
CA LYS A 212 12.52 3.72 57.54
C LYS A 212 12.36 3.04 58.89
N VAL A 213 11.91 1.78 58.92
CA VAL A 213 11.75 0.99 60.15
C VAL A 213 13.10 0.79 60.85
N GLU A 214 14.14 0.34 60.14
CA GLU A 214 15.46 0.17 60.74
C GLU A 214 16.14 1.51 61.09
N ARG A 215 15.90 2.61 60.35
CA ARG A 215 16.31 3.95 60.80
C ARG A 215 15.61 4.35 62.10
N HIS A 216 14.31 4.10 62.22
CA HIS A 216 13.58 4.43 63.44
C HIS A 216 14.06 3.58 64.63
N ARG A 217 14.24 2.28 64.42
CA ARG A 217 14.87 1.35 65.37
C ARG A 217 16.28 1.79 65.77
N ASN A 218 17.07 2.30 64.83
CA ASN A 218 18.40 2.85 65.10
C ASN A 218 18.29 4.13 65.95
N THR A 219 17.35 5.05 65.65
CA THR A 219 17.10 6.22 66.51
C THR A 219 16.59 5.84 67.90
N GLU A 220 15.76 4.79 68.04
CA GLU A 220 15.38 4.26 69.35
C GLU A 220 16.59 3.68 70.10
N MET A 221 17.45 2.91 69.43
CA MET A 221 18.63 2.31 70.06
C MET A 221 19.65 3.38 70.45
N ASN A 222 19.83 4.43 69.64
CA ASN A 222 20.65 5.59 69.99
C ASN A 222 20.03 6.34 71.17
N GLY A 223 18.71 6.57 71.20
CA GLY A 223 18.03 7.16 72.36
C GLY A 223 18.04 6.27 73.62
N LYS A 224 18.14 4.95 73.47
CA LYS A 224 18.37 4.00 74.58
C LYS A 224 19.83 4.04 75.05
N LEU A 225 20.80 4.17 74.14
CA LEU A 225 22.21 4.39 74.46
C LEU A 225 22.42 5.74 75.15
N GLU A 226 21.83 6.83 74.66
CA GLU A 226 21.83 8.15 75.32
C GLU A 226 21.26 8.07 76.74
N LYS A 227 20.14 7.37 76.94
CA LYS A 227 19.58 7.14 78.30
C LYS A 227 20.48 6.28 79.18
N LEU A 228 21.16 5.27 78.63
CA LEU A 228 22.14 4.46 79.38
C LEU A 228 23.41 5.26 79.70
N MET A 229 23.86 6.14 78.80
CA MET A 229 24.99 7.05 79.00
C MET A 229 24.65 8.15 80.00
N ALA A 230 23.41 8.66 80.01
CA ALA A 230 22.90 9.55 81.05
C ALA A 230 22.84 8.83 82.40
N LEU A 231 22.27 7.62 82.48
CA LEU A 231 22.25 6.81 83.70
C LEU A 231 23.66 6.42 84.20
N LEU A 232 24.64 6.28 83.30
CA LEU A 232 26.05 6.13 83.64
C LEU A 232 26.64 7.43 84.18
N ALA A 233 26.40 8.57 83.53
CA ALA A 233 26.83 9.88 84.01
C ALA A 233 26.22 10.26 85.36
N ASP A 234 24.94 9.94 85.60
CA ASP A 234 24.26 10.10 86.89
C ASP A 234 24.87 9.18 87.96
N ARG A 235 25.24 7.95 87.59
CA ARG A 235 25.96 7.00 88.47
C ARG A 235 27.38 7.45 88.77
N GLU A 236 28.07 8.05 87.81
CA GLU A 236 29.41 8.63 87.97
C GLU A 236 29.34 9.89 88.84
N GLN A 237 28.38 10.80 88.62
CA GLN A 237 28.15 11.95 89.50
C GLN A 237 27.75 11.55 90.92
N ALA A 238 26.94 10.50 91.10
CA ALA A 238 26.62 9.94 92.41
C ALA A 238 27.86 9.31 93.08
N ALA A 239 28.72 8.63 92.31
CA ALA A 239 29.99 8.13 92.81
C ALA A 239 30.96 9.26 93.20
N GLU A 240 31.07 10.33 92.39
CA GLU A 240 31.83 11.52 92.76
C GLU A 240 31.27 12.19 94.02
N ALA A 241 29.95 12.27 94.18
CA ALA A 241 29.31 12.82 95.37
C ALA A 241 29.67 12.00 96.62
N HIS A 242 29.59 10.67 96.56
CA HIS A 242 30.00 9.81 97.67
C HIS A 242 31.51 9.83 97.96
N VAL A 243 32.36 10.05 96.94
CA VAL A 243 33.80 10.31 97.15
C VAL A 243 34.01 11.64 97.87
N ARG A 244 33.32 12.71 97.46
CA ARG A 244 33.36 14.02 98.13
C ARG A 244 32.84 13.94 99.57
N GLU A 245 31.80 13.16 99.84
CA GLU A 245 31.33 12.87 101.20
C GLU A 245 32.38 12.13 102.03
N ALA A 246 33.00 11.07 101.48
CA ALA A 246 34.03 10.29 102.16
C ALA A 246 35.27 11.13 102.53
N ASP A 247 35.71 12.02 101.64
CA ASP A 247 36.82 12.94 101.92
C ASP A 247 36.42 14.03 102.95
N SER A 248 35.18 14.50 102.95
CA SER A 248 34.67 15.40 104.01
C SER A 248 34.67 14.74 105.40
N LEU A 249 34.42 13.42 105.47
CA LEU A 249 34.46 12.65 106.72
C LEU A 249 35.90 12.41 107.19
N ARG A 250 36.85 12.16 106.26
CA ARG A 250 38.29 12.09 106.56
C ARG A 250 38.81 13.41 107.14
N GLN A 251 38.43 14.55 106.56
CA GLN A 251 38.86 15.87 107.02
C GLN A 251 38.36 16.17 108.45
N ARG A 252 37.11 15.80 108.78
CA ARG A 252 36.53 15.95 110.12
C ARG A 252 37.20 15.08 111.20
N LEU A 253 37.75 13.92 110.83
CA LEU A 253 38.49 13.06 111.77
C LEU A 253 39.85 13.66 112.16
N GLY A 254 40.59 14.26 111.22
CA GLY A 254 41.87 14.92 111.52
C GLY A 254 41.73 16.07 112.53
N GLU A 255 40.66 16.87 112.38
CA GLU A 255 40.32 17.96 113.28
C GLU A 255 39.96 17.55 114.73
N GLN A 256 39.66 16.27 114.98
CA GLN A 256 39.44 15.76 116.34
C GLN A 256 40.72 15.22 116.97
N THR A 257 41.64 14.63 116.18
CA THR A 257 42.92 14.13 116.70
C THR A 257 43.82 15.25 117.23
N ASP A 258 43.89 16.39 116.53
CA ASP A 258 44.75 17.51 116.96
C ASP A 258 44.22 18.26 118.20
N ARG A 259 42.90 18.20 118.45
CA ARG A 259 42.30 18.73 119.68
C ARG A 259 42.52 17.81 120.89
N SER A 260 42.73 16.51 120.65
CA SER A 260 43.01 15.52 121.70
C SER A 260 44.46 15.58 122.21
N SER A 261 45.43 15.78 121.31
CA SER A 261 46.86 15.81 121.65
C SER A 261 47.25 17.02 122.53
N GLY A 262 46.65 18.19 122.27
CA GLY A 262 46.92 19.42 123.03
C GLY A 262 46.49 19.35 124.51
N LEU A 263 45.32 18.76 124.79
CA LEU A 263 44.77 18.68 126.16
C LEU A 263 45.54 17.70 127.06
N SER A 264 46.13 16.65 126.49
CA SER A 264 46.90 15.66 127.24
C SER A 264 48.17 16.26 127.86
N ARG A 265 48.84 17.18 127.14
CA ARG A 265 50.13 17.76 127.53
C ARG A 265 50.05 18.77 128.69
N ALA A 266 48.89 19.42 128.87
CA ALA A 266 48.67 20.37 129.97
C ALA A 266 48.38 19.70 131.33
N LEU A 267 47.98 18.41 131.34
CA LEU A 267 47.52 17.73 132.54
C LEU A 267 48.64 17.06 133.36
N SER A 268 49.85 16.93 132.82
CA SER A 268 51.03 16.43 133.55
C SER A 268 51.69 17.52 134.39
N GLU A 269 51.95 18.70 133.80
CA GLU A 269 52.66 19.82 134.47
C GLU A 269 51.88 20.44 135.64
N ALA A 270 50.59 20.15 135.76
CA ALA A 270 49.75 20.55 136.88
C ALA A 270 49.86 19.62 138.10
N ARG A 271 50.31 18.36 137.94
CA ARG A 271 50.28 17.35 139.02
C ARG A 271 51.53 17.35 139.90
N GLU A 272 52.69 17.69 139.38
CA GLU A 272 53.94 17.72 140.16
C GLU A 272 53.99 18.86 141.19
N ARG A 273 53.29 19.98 140.92
CA ARG A 273 53.26 21.16 141.80
C ARG A 273 52.38 20.99 143.05
N HIS A 274 51.48 20.00 143.08
CA HIS A 274 50.54 19.81 144.18
C HIS A 274 51.07 18.88 145.30
N ALA A 275 52.15 18.14 145.04
CA ALA A 275 52.71 17.15 145.98
C ALA A 275 53.73 17.73 147.00
N ALA A 276 54.17 18.99 146.80
CA ALA A 276 55.23 19.61 147.59
C ALA A 276 54.76 20.49 148.76
N LEU A 277 53.44 20.68 148.94
CA LEU A 277 52.88 21.70 149.86
C LEU A 277 52.07 21.14 151.05
N GLU A 278 51.93 19.82 151.19
CA GLU A 278 51.13 19.20 152.28
C GLU A 278 51.97 18.55 153.40
N VAL A 279 53.30 18.53 153.29
CA VAL A 279 54.18 17.79 154.22
C VAL A 279 54.69 18.62 155.41
N GLU A 280 54.95 19.92 155.24
CA GLU A 280 55.55 20.76 156.31
C GLU A 280 54.53 21.44 157.25
N MET A 281 53.22 21.32 157.00
CA MET A 281 52.21 22.02 157.82
C MET A 281 51.84 21.28 159.12
N LYS A 282 52.71 20.40 159.67
CA LYS A 282 52.28 19.45 160.71
C LYS A 282 53.25 19.03 161.82
N GLU A 283 54.45 19.61 161.93
CA GLU A 283 55.27 19.41 163.13
C GLU A 283 55.66 20.74 163.80
N ILE A 284 55.39 20.81 165.12
CA ILE A 284 55.85 21.82 166.08
C ILE A 284 55.26 23.24 165.91
N SER A 285 53.93 23.34 166.08
CA SER A 285 53.27 24.54 166.62
C SER A 285 52.86 24.34 168.10
N GLY A 286 53.82 23.93 168.92
CA GLY A 286 53.67 23.73 170.37
C GLY A 286 54.73 22.76 170.92
N GLN A 287 55.33 22.98 172.09
CA GLN A 287 55.21 24.08 173.06
C GLN A 287 56.63 24.50 173.53
N LEU A 288 57.04 25.76 173.42
CA LEU A 288 56.65 26.95 174.23
C LEU A 288 57.35 27.09 175.60
N GLU A 289 58.68 26.93 175.62
CA GLU A 289 59.58 27.50 176.65
C GLU A 289 60.88 28.00 175.98
N GLY A 290 61.56 29.01 176.54
CA GLY A 290 62.90 29.43 176.07
C GLY A 290 63.05 30.75 175.29
N LEU A 291 62.23 31.77 175.58
CA LEU A 291 62.53 33.19 175.27
C LEU A 291 63.98 33.54 175.74
N LEU A 292 64.83 34.32 175.07
CA LEU A 292 64.60 35.54 174.25
C LEU A 292 65.76 35.87 173.27
N SER A 293 65.42 36.56 172.17
CA SER A 293 66.26 37.48 171.35
C SER A 293 67.60 37.00 170.75
N GLY A 294 67.65 36.90 169.41
CA GLY A 294 68.91 36.91 168.64
C GLY A 294 68.72 36.59 167.15
N ALA A 295 69.11 37.54 166.28
CA ALA A 295 69.38 37.46 164.83
C ALA A 295 68.84 36.29 163.97
N HIS A 296 68.23 36.61 162.82
CA HIS A 296 68.84 36.32 161.50
C HIS A 296 68.13 37.10 160.37
N ALA A 297 68.77 37.22 159.22
CA ALA A 297 68.23 37.84 158.01
C ALA A 297 68.70 37.08 156.77
N ASP A 298 67.76 36.78 155.86
CA ASP A 298 67.86 37.14 154.43
C ASP A 298 66.56 36.78 153.68
N GLN A 299 66.13 37.67 152.78
CA GLN A 299 65.17 37.47 151.66
C GLN A 299 63.69 37.12 152.01
N ILE A 300 62.61 37.79 151.54
CA ILE A 300 62.43 39.04 150.77
C ILE A 300 62.95 38.93 149.30
N GLU A 301 62.19 39.09 148.19
CA GLU A 301 61.17 40.13 147.94
C GLU A 301 60.17 39.88 146.75
N ARG A 302 60.35 38.88 145.86
CA ARG A 302 60.00 39.05 144.42
C ARG A 302 58.94 38.15 143.74
N ALA A 303 57.83 37.78 144.39
CA ALA A 303 56.84 36.86 143.77
C ALA A 303 55.33 37.07 144.06
N MET A 304 54.89 38.24 144.54
CA MET A 304 53.47 38.49 144.87
C MET A 304 52.60 39.03 143.69
N GLU A 305 51.29 39.13 143.94
CA GLU A 305 50.30 40.06 143.33
C GLU A 305 49.78 39.86 141.89
N LYS A 306 50.13 38.81 141.12
CA LYS A 306 49.72 38.72 139.69
C LYS A 306 48.62 37.73 139.28
N LEU A 307 47.99 36.99 140.19
CA LEU A 307 47.12 35.85 139.80
C LEU A 307 45.59 36.01 139.97
N ASP A 308 45.09 37.07 140.62
CA ASP A 308 43.64 37.20 140.90
C ASP A 308 42.81 37.84 139.77
N ASP A 309 43.42 38.60 138.84
CA ASP A 309 42.66 39.40 137.86
C ASP A 309 42.13 38.60 136.64
N GLU A 310 42.81 37.53 136.22
CA GLU A 310 42.44 36.82 134.98
C GLU A 310 41.08 36.13 135.05
N ARG A 311 40.62 35.80 136.26
CA ARG A 311 39.39 35.04 136.53
C ARG A 311 38.11 35.70 136.01
N LYS A 312 38.10 37.02 135.79
CA LYS A 312 36.91 37.78 135.35
C LYS A 312 36.65 37.77 133.83
N ARG A 313 37.62 37.35 133.00
CA ARG A 313 37.54 37.55 131.53
C ARG A 313 36.92 36.41 130.71
N LEU A 314 36.52 35.30 131.33
CA LEU A 314 36.05 34.11 130.61
C LEU A 314 34.52 33.97 130.54
N GLU A 315 33.77 34.56 131.47
CA GLU A 315 32.32 34.34 131.59
C GLU A 315 31.51 35.04 130.47
N GLU A 316 31.97 36.20 129.97
CA GLU A 316 31.27 36.97 128.94
C GLU A 316 31.20 36.27 127.57
N ARG A 317 32.11 35.32 127.29
CA ARG A 317 32.31 34.78 125.93
C ARG A 317 31.35 33.65 125.54
N LEU A 318 30.65 33.04 126.50
CA LEU A 318 29.71 31.94 126.24
C LEU A 318 28.34 32.39 125.71
N ALA A 319 27.97 33.66 125.86
CA ALA A 319 26.64 34.17 125.49
C ALA A 319 26.44 34.38 123.97
N ALA A 320 27.49 34.38 123.15
CA ALA A 320 27.43 34.76 121.75
C ALA A 320 27.07 33.62 120.78
N LEU A 321 27.55 32.39 121.03
CA LEU A 321 27.51 31.28 120.06
C LEU A 321 26.13 30.58 119.92
N SER A 322 25.15 30.94 120.74
CA SER A 322 23.83 30.29 120.78
C SER A 322 22.83 30.79 119.72
N ARG A 323 23.16 31.83 118.95
CA ARG A 323 22.20 32.51 118.03
C ARG A 323 22.39 32.22 116.54
N GLU A 324 23.40 31.46 116.15
CA GLU A 324 23.78 31.28 114.73
C GLU A 324 23.30 29.95 114.12
N ASN A 325 23.11 28.90 114.94
CA ASN A 325 22.77 27.55 114.47
C ASN A 325 21.33 27.37 113.93
N GLU A 326 20.44 28.34 114.12
CA GLU A 326 19.00 28.16 113.84
C GLU A 326 18.59 28.48 112.38
N LYS A 327 19.47 29.12 111.58
CA LYS A 327 19.06 29.80 110.33
C LYS A 327 19.27 29.05 109.00
N LEU A 328 19.91 27.88 108.98
CA LEU A 328 20.44 27.28 107.73
C LEU A 328 19.88 25.88 107.39
N ARG A 329 18.56 25.63 107.56
CA ARG A 329 18.00 24.27 107.49
C ARG A 329 16.69 24.02 106.70
N ALA A 330 16.29 24.88 105.74
CA ALA A 330 14.99 24.75 105.05
C ALA A 330 15.07 24.73 103.48
N ALA A 331 14.54 23.67 102.84
CA ALA A 331 14.56 23.39 101.38
C ALA A 331 13.29 22.64 100.87
N ARG A 332 13.28 22.02 99.66
CA ARG A 332 12.06 21.49 98.97
C ARG A 332 12.24 20.14 98.18
N PRO A 333 11.15 19.41 97.83
CA PRO A 333 11.15 18.08 97.16
C PRO A 333 10.62 18.08 95.69
N ALA A 334 10.41 16.89 95.09
CA ALA A 334 9.95 16.62 93.71
C ALA A 334 8.86 15.50 93.59
N ALA A 335 8.31 15.26 92.38
CA ALA A 335 7.24 14.29 91.99
C ALA A 335 7.30 14.04 90.44
N ASP A 336 6.49 13.25 89.70
CA ASP A 336 5.30 12.35 89.91
C ASP A 336 5.15 11.37 88.69
N ASP A 337 4.03 10.61 88.53
CA ASP A 337 3.26 10.35 87.25
C ASP A 337 2.51 8.99 87.08
N GLU A 338 1.30 9.01 86.48
CA GLU A 338 0.50 7.79 86.10
C GLU A 338 -0.35 7.85 84.79
N GLU A 339 -0.54 8.99 84.11
CA GLU A 339 -1.73 9.19 83.22
C GLU A 339 -1.78 8.35 81.92
N SER A 340 -0.66 8.06 81.26
CA SER A 340 -0.63 7.65 79.84
C SER A 340 -1.43 6.39 79.47
N ARG A 341 -1.58 5.43 80.39
CA ARG A 341 -2.11 4.08 80.08
C ARG A 341 -3.59 4.01 79.64
N ARG A 342 -4.38 5.07 79.85
CA ARG A 342 -5.84 5.03 79.59
C ARG A 342 -6.25 5.32 78.15
N ARG A 343 -5.35 5.78 77.28
CA ARG A 343 -5.70 6.26 75.92
C ARG A 343 -5.55 5.21 74.81
N GLU A 344 -4.72 4.18 75.02
CA GLU A 344 -4.47 3.13 74.02
C GLU A 344 -5.59 2.07 73.99
N ASP A 345 -6.17 1.78 75.16
CA ASP A 345 -7.10 0.67 75.37
C ASP A 345 -8.50 0.90 74.77
N THR A 346 -8.82 2.11 74.31
CA THR A 346 -10.10 2.42 73.64
C THR A 346 -10.05 2.19 72.13
N ALA A 347 -9.00 2.64 71.45
CA ALA A 347 -8.85 2.54 69.99
C ALA A 347 -8.84 1.09 69.48
N LEU A 348 -8.17 0.19 70.23
CA LEU A 348 -8.08 -1.23 69.90
C LEU A 348 -9.45 -1.94 69.84
N ARG A 349 -10.40 -1.55 70.71
CA ARG A 349 -11.76 -2.13 70.75
C ARG A 349 -12.62 -1.74 69.56
N GLU A 350 -12.40 -0.55 68.98
CA GLU A 350 -13.15 -0.11 67.80
C GLU A 350 -12.68 -0.82 66.52
N GLN A 351 -11.37 -0.99 66.34
CA GLN A 351 -10.80 -1.71 65.20
C GLN A 351 -11.26 -3.18 65.14
N ILE A 352 -11.23 -3.88 66.27
CA ILE A 352 -11.73 -5.27 66.38
C ILE A 352 -13.22 -5.36 66.02
N SER A 353 -14.01 -4.37 66.44
CA SER A 353 -15.46 -4.33 66.18
C SER A 353 -15.81 -4.12 64.70
N ASN A 354 -14.98 -3.39 63.94
CA ASN A 354 -15.16 -3.21 62.50
C ASN A 354 -14.75 -4.47 61.71
N LEU A 355 -13.60 -5.07 62.03
CA LEU A 355 -13.11 -6.28 61.37
C LEU A 355 -14.11 -7.45 61.54
N ALA A 356 -14.72 -7.58 62.72
CA ALA A 356 -15.76 -8.57 62.96
C ALA A 356 -17.02 -8.38 62.07
N ALA A 357 -17.39 -7.15 61.74
CA ALA A 357 -18.55 -6.88 60.88
C ALA A 357 -18.27 -7.26 59.41
N GLU A 358 -17.06 -6.98 58.93
CA GLU A 358 -16.63 -7.27 57.56
C GLU A 358 -16.50 -8.79 57.31
N VAL A 359 -15.93 -9.53 58.27
CA VAL A 359 -15.86 -11.00 58.21
C VAL A 359 -17.27 -11.61 58.17
N VAL A 360 -18.20 -11.18 59.03
CA VAL A 360 -19.58 -11.68 59.03
C VAL A 360 -20.32 -11.35 57.72
N HIS A 361 -20.07 -10.17 57.13
CA HIS A 361 -20.64 -9.79 55.83
C HIS A 361 -20.11 -10.68 54.69
N LEU A 362 -18.81 -10.95 54.65
CA LEU A 362 -18.18 -11.85 53.68
C LEU A 362 -18.68 -13.29 53.84
N THR A 363 -18.83 -13.80 55.07
CA THR A 363 -19.38 -15.15 55.30
C THR A 363 -20.82 -15.28 54.82
N ALA A 364 -21.68 -14.27 55.07
CA ALA A 364 -23.05 -14.27 54.56
C ALA A 364 -23.12 -14.22 53.01
N LEU A 365 -22.18 -13.53 52.35
CA LEU A 365 -22.05 -13.53 50.90
C LEU A 365 -21.65 -14.91 50.33
N VAL A 366 -20.78 -15.65 51.03
CA VAL A 366 -20.31 -16.97 50.61
C VAL A 366 -21.33 -18.09 50.89
N GLU A 367 -22.07 -18.01 52.00
CA GLU A 367 -23.14 -18.97 52.33
C GLU A 367 -24.43 -18.76 51.50
N GLY A 368 -24.62 -17.58 50.93
CA GLY A 368 -25.76 -17.26 50.06
C GLY A 368 -27.11 -17.18 50.79
N PRO A 369 -28.24 -17.14 50.04
CA PRO A 369 -29.57 -16.79 50.59
C PRO A 369 -30.17 -17.81 51.58
N GLY A 370 -29.50 -18.95 51.81
CA GLY A 370 -29.86 -19.93 52.83
C GLY A 370 -29.21 -19.70 54.21
N SER A 371 -28.29 -18.74 54.34
CA SER A 371 -27.48 -18.56 55.55
C SER A 371 -28.30 -18.32 56.82
N PRO A 372 -27.99 -18.99 57.95
CA PRO A 372 -28.60 -18.69 59.25
C PRO A 372 -28.29 -17.27 59.75
N ILE A 373 -27.26 -16.61 59.20
CA ILE A 373 -26.86 -15.23 59.58
C ILE A 373 -27.98 -14.24 59.26
N HIS A 374 -28.63 -14.34 58.09
CA HIS A 374 -29.79 -13.49 57.76
C HIS A 374 -30.92 -13.65 58.78
N LYS A 375 -31.22 -14.89 59.18
CA LYS A 375 -32.25 -15.23 60.17
C LYS A 375 -31.91 -14.77 61.60
N ALA A 376 -30.64 -14.47 61.88
CA ALA A 376 -30.20 -13.82 63.11
C ALA A 376 -30.33 -12.29 63.04
N LEU A 377 -29.98 -11.69 61.89
CA LEU A 377 -30.04 -10.24 61.66
C LEU A 377 -31.47 -9.68 61.67
N ASP A 378 -32.49 -10.46 61.31
CA ASP A 378 -33.89 -10.01 61.33
C ASP A 378 -34.59 -10.04 62.69
N LYS A 379 -33.89 -10.47 63.75
CA LYS A 379 -34.37 -10.28 65.12
C LYS A 379 -34.07 -8.84 65.59
N PRO A 380 -35.03 -8.11 66.18
CA PRO A 380 -34.75 -6.79 66.74
C PRO A 380 -33.81 -6.91 67.95
N SER A 381 -32.64 -6.28 67.85
CA SER A 381 -31.66 -6.16 68.94
C SER A 381 -32.09 -5.05 69.91
N PRO A 382 -31.88 -5.17 71.23
CA PRO A 382 -32.26 -4.13 72.19
C PRO A 382 -31.52 -2.81 71.93
N ALA A 383 -32.20 -1.69 72.20
CA ALA A 383 -31.75 -0.35 71.87
C ALA A 383 -30.48 0.07 72.65
N ALA A 384 -29.63 0.86 71.98
CA ALA A 384 -28.38 1.36 72.53
C ALA A 384 -28.60 2.35 73.70
N LEU A 385 -27.80 2.21 74.75
CA LEU A 385 -27.70 3.18 75.85
C LEU A 385 -26.41 3.98 75.73
N ASN A 386 -26.56 5.30 75.59
CA ASN A 386 -25.54 6.34 75.82
C ASN A 386 -24.19 6.20 75.08
N GLY A 387 -24.09 6.80 73.89
CA GLY A 387 -22.82 7.35 73.37
C GLY A 387 -22.07 6.51 72.33
N SER A 388 -22.39 6.75 71.05
CA SER A 388 -21.44 6.68 69.91
C SER A 388 -20.66 5.36 69.65
N ILE A 389 -21.22 4.18 69.93
CA ILE A 389 -20.73 2.91 69.33
C ILE A 389 -21.92 2.14 68.74
N ALA A 390 -22.03 2.13 67.40
CA ALA A 390 -23.09 1.39 66.70
C ALA A 390 -22.94 -0.13 66.84
N SER A 391 -24.04 -0.87 66.93
CA SER A 391 -23.99 -2.32 67.16
C SER A 391 -23.46 -3.11 65.95
N LEU A 392 -22.94 -4.31 66.19
CA LEU A 392 -22.40 -5.17 65.15
C LEU A 392 -23.44 -5.49 64.07
N GLY A 393 -24.69 -5.77 64.46
CA GLY A 393 -25.80 -6.06 63.53
C GLY A 393 -26.18 -4.85 62.67
N GLU A 394 -26.11 -3.63 63.21
CA GLU A 394 -26.33 -2.40 62.43
C GLU A 394 -25.21 -2.17 61.41
N ARG A 395 -23.94 -2.41 61.79
CA ARG A 395 -22.81 -2.31 60.84
C ARG A 395 -22.92 -3.33 59.71
N VAL A 396 -23.27 -4.59 60.00
CA VAL A 396 -23.49 -5.61 58.97
C VAL A 396 -24.67 -5.24 58.05
N LYS A 397 -25.78 -4.71 58.58
CA LYS A 397 -26.90 -4.21 57.74
C LYS A 397 -26.50 -2.99 56.91
N ALA A 398 -25.67 -2.09 57.43
CA ALA A 398 -25.15 -0.96 56.68
C ALA A 398 -24.24 -1.40 55.51
N LEU A 399 -23.35 -2.37 55.74
CA LEU A 399 -22.52 -2.97 54.70
C LEU A 399 -23.37 -3.66 53.61
N GLN A 400 -24.32 -4.52 54.00
CA GLN A 400 -25.25 -5.16 53.06
C GLN A 400 -26.05 -4.15 52.22
N LYS A 401 -26.44 -3.01 52.81
CA LYS A 401 -27.17 -1.95 52.09
C LYS A 401 -26.27 -1.14 51.15
N ALA A 402 -24.99 -0.96 51.49
CA ALA A 402 -23.99 -0.35 50.62
C ALA A 402 -23.58 -1.28 49.46
N SER A 403 -23.48 -2.59 49.69
CA SER A 403 -23.22 -3.59 48.64
C SER A 403 -24.41 -3.82 47.71
N ALA A 404 -25.63 -3.43 48.11
CA ALA A 404 -26.84 -3.49 47.28
C ALA A 404 -27.18 -2.13 46.62
N MET A 405 -26.31 -1.13 46.75
CA MET A 405 -26.38 0.18 46.06
C MET A 405 -25.20 0.38 45.08
N ARG A 406 -24.53 -0.72 44.72
CA ARG A 406 -23.52 -0.84 43.65
C ARG A 406 -23.91 -1.97 42.72
#